data_AF-A0A6N3ABY2-F1
#
_entry.id   AF-A0A6N3ABY2-F1
#
_cell.length_a   1.000
_cell.length_b   1.000
_cell.length_c   1.000
_cell.angle_alpha   90.00
_cell.angle_beta   90.00
_cell.angle_gamma   90.00
#
_symmetry.space_group_name_H-M   'P 1'
#
loop_
_entity.id
_entity.type
_entity.pdbx_description
1 polymer ?
#
loop_
_entity_poly.entity_id
_entity_poly.type
_entity_poly.pdbx_seq_one_letter_code
_entity_poly.pdbx_strand_id
1 'polypeptide(L)' 'MLAIFLGGLGIHKFYLGYTTQGIILLLVTILGALLLSGPLITGVISLIEGIIYLTKSDEDFYNIYVANKKEWF' A
#
# COMPACT_ATOMS: atom_id res chain seq x y z
N MET A 1 -10.35 -1.38 0.17
CA MET A 1 -10.39 -2.80 -0.23
C MET A 1 -9.19 -3.24 -1.08
N LEU A 2 -8.74 -2.45 -2.07
CA LEU A 2 -7.61 -2.80 -2.93
C LEU A 2 -6.32 -3.14 -2.16
N ALA A 3 -6.04 -2.43 -1.07
CA ALA A 3 -4.88 -2.69 -0.21
C ALA A 3 -4.92 -4.06 0.49
N ILE A 4 -6.09 -4.61 0.80
CA ILE A 4 -6.19 -5.91 1.50
C ILE A 4 -6.07 -7.08 0.51
N PHE A 5 -6.76 -6.99 -0.63
CA PHE A 5 -6.76 -8.08 -1.61
C PHE A 5 -5.54 -8.10 -2.53
N LEU A 6 -5.00 -6.92 -2.86
CA LEU A 6 -3.92 -6.75 -3.85
C LEU A 6 -2.74 -5.92 -3.32
N GLY A 7 -2.73 -5.56 -2.03
CA GLY A 7 -1.68 -4.70 -1.51
C GLY A 7 -0.33 -5.37 -1.36
N GLY A 8 -0.27 -6.71 -1.23
CA GLY A 8 1.01 -7.44 -1.29
C GLY A 8 1.82 -7.17 -2.58
N LEU A 9 1.16 -6.71 -3.65
CA LEU A 9 1.78 -6.28 -4.91
C LEU A 9 1.97 -4.76 -5.02
N GLY A 10 1.53 -3.99 -4.02
CA GLY A 10 1.58 -2.53 -3.98
C GLY A 10 0.52 -1.82 -4.84
N ILE A 11 -0.49 -2.56 -5.33
CA ILE A 11 -1.45 -2.06 -6.34
C ILE A 11 -2.26 -0.86 -5.83
N HIS A 12 -2.55 -0.79 -4.53
CA HIS A 12 -3.25 0.35 -3.93
C HIS A 12 -2.47 1.66 -4.01
N LYS A 13 -1.13 1.63 -4.06
CA LYS A 13 -0.31 2.83 -4.24
C LYS A 13 -0.41 3.37 -5.65
N PHE A 14 -0.43 2.51 -6.66
CA PHE A 14 -0.60 2.93 -8.06
C PHE A 14 -1.98 3.58 -8.27
N TYR A 15 -3.02 3.05 -7.63
CA TYR A 15 -4.36 3.64 -7.70
C TYR A 15 -4.41 5.08 -7.14
N LEU A 16 -3.63 5.36 -6.09
CA LEU A 16 -3.53 6.69 -5.49
C LEU A 16 -2.58 7.64 -6.24
N GLY A 17 -1.95 7.19 -7.33
CA GLY A 17 -0.95 7.96 -8.07
C GLY A 17 0.44 7.96 -7.40
N TYR A 18 0.68 7.09 -6.42
CA TYR A 18 1.96 6.90 -5.74
C TYR A 18 2.84 5.87 -6.46
N THR A 19 3.19 6.16 -7.71
CA THR A 19 3.91 5.22 -8.59
C THR A 19 5.24 4.75 -8.00
N THR A 20 6.00 5.65 -7.37
CA THR A 20 7.29 5.32 -6.76
C THR A 20 7.14 4.31 -5.63
N GLN A 21 6.16 4.51 -4.75
CA GLN A 21 5.86 3.68 -3.58
C GLN A 21 5.30 2.33 -4.02
N GLY A 22 4.46 2.32 -5.05
CA GLY A 22 4.01 1.10 -5.70
C GLY A 22 5.16 0.28 -6.27
N ILE A 23 6.13 0.91 -6.94
CA ILE A 23 7.33 0.24 -7.44
C ILE A 23 8.18 -0.30 -6.29
N ILE A 24 8.36 0.46 -5.21
CA ILE A 24 9.10 0.00 -4.02
C ILE A 24 8.45 -1.26 -3.44
N LEU A 25 7.13 -1.25 -3.19
CA LEU A 25 6.41 -2.43 -2.70
C LEU A 25 6.56 -3.61 -3.66
N LEU A 26 6.42 -3.38 -4.97
CA LEU A 26 6.54 -4.43 -5.97
C LEU A 26 7.95 -5.04 -6.00
N LEU A 27 9.00 -4.23 -5.95
CA LEU A 27 10.38 -4.69 -5.91
C LEU A 27 10.70 -5.43 -4.62
N VAL A 28 10.25 -4.93 -3.46
CA VAL A 28 10.43 -5.63 -2.18
C VAL A 28 9.71 -6.98 -2.20
N THR A 29 8.50 -7.04 -2.75
CA THR A 29 7.78 -8.31 -2.90
C THR A 29 8.51 -9.27 -3.83
N ILE A 30 8.91 -8.84 -5.03
CA ILE A 30 9.52 -9.71 -6.05
C ILE A 30 10.94 -10.14 -5.63
N LEU A 31 11.79 -9.20 -5.24
CA LEU A 31 13.18 -9.50 -4.86
C LEU A 31 13.24 -10.21 -3.51
N GLY A 32 12.40 -9.81 -2.55
CA GLY A 32 12.33 -10.45 -1.25
C GLY A 32 11.59 -11.80 -1.27
N ALA A 33 10.84 -12.14 -2.33
CA ALA A 33 10.27 -13.48 -2.49
C ALA A 33 11.35 -14.56 -2.66
N LEU A 34 12.52 -14.19 -3.22
CA LEU A 34 13.67 -15.10 -3.33
C LEU A 34 14.18 -15.58 -1.95
N LEU A 35 13.94 -14.76 -0.91
CA LEU A 35 14.31 -15.02 0.48
C LEU A 35 13.10 -15.34 1.37
N LEU A 36 11.90 -15.52 0.78
CA LEU A 36 10.61 -15.71 1.46
C LEU A 36 10.17 -14.59 2.44
N SER A 37 10.95 -13.52 2.61
CA SER A 37 10.70 -12.43 3.56
C SER A 37 9.95 -11.24 2.95
N GLY A 38 10.15 -10.98 1.65
CA GLY A 38 9.53 -9.86 0.93
C GLY A 38 8.00 -9.87 1.01
N PRO A 39 7.32 -10.95 0.59
CA PRO A 39 5.86 -11.05 0.63
C PRO A 39 5.27 -10.90 2.04
N LEU A 40 5.98 -11.34 3.07
CA LEU A 40 5.55 -11.16 4.46
C LEU A 40 5.60 -9.68 4.87
N ILE A 41 6.69 -8.99 4.56
CA ILE A 41 6.88 -7.57 4.89
C ILE A 41 5.82 -6.72 4.16
N THR A 42 5.68 -6.91 2.85
CA THR A 42 4.73 -6.12 2.04
C THR A 42 3.28 -6.47 2.34
N GLY A 43 3.00 -7.73 2.70
CA GLY A 43 1.70 -8.16 3.21
C GLY A 43 1.31 -7.45 4.51
N VAL A 44 2.24 -7.35 5.48
CA VAL A 44 1.99 -6.65 6.75
C VAL A 44 1.74 -5.15 6.52
N ILE A 45 2.58 -4.49 5.72
CA ILE A 45 2.39 -3.06 5.38
C ILE A 45 1.00 -2.84 4.78
N SER A 46 0.63 -3.69 3.82
CA SER A 46 -0.62 -3.56 3.09
C SER A 46 -1.85 -3.85 3.92
N LEU A 47 -1.74 -4.77 4.88
CA LEU A 47 -2.79 -5.04 5.85
C LEU A 47 -3.02 -3.83 6.76
N ILE A 48 -1.95 -3.23 7.28
CA ILE A 48 -2.03 -2.03 8.13
C ILE A 48 -2.65 -0.88 7.35
N GLU A 49 -2.15 -0.58 6.16
CA GLU A 49 -2.71 0.48 5.31
C GLU A 49 -4.15 0.17 4.90
N GLY A 50 -4.47 -1.09 4.63
CA GLY A 50 -5.83 -1.54 4.36
C GLY A 50 -6.78 -1.24 5.51
N ILE A 51 -6.40 -1.55 6.75
CA ILE A 51 -7.21 -1.23 7.94
C ILE A 51 -7.34 0.28 8.12
N ILE A 52 -6.25 1.05 7.94
CA ILE A 52 -6.29 2.52 8.03
C ILE A 52 -7.28 3.09 7.01
N TYR A 53 -7.24 2.62 5.76
CA TYR A 53 -8.13 3.10 4.72
C TYR A 53 -9.59 2.73 4.98
N LEU A 54 -9.85 1.58 5.60
CA LEU A 54 -11.20 1.15 5.96
C LEU A 54 -11.78 1.87 7.17
N THR A 55 -10.92 2.38 8.06
CA THR A 55 -11.34 3.03 9.31
C THR A 55 -11.36 4.55 9.20
N LYS A 56 -11.00 5.11 8.04
CA LYS A 56 -11.11 6.54 7.74
C LYS A 56 -12.45 6.87 7.11
N SER A 57 -12.94 8.08 7.37
CA SER A 57 -14.02 8.67 6.59
C SER A 57 -13.54 8.98 5.16
N ASP A 58 -14.45 9.04 4.20
CA ASP A 58 -14.10 9.34 2.80
C ASP A 58 -13.44 10.72 2.66
N GLU A 59 -13.91 11.71 3.44
CA GLU A 59 -13.35 13.06 3.46
C GLU A 59 -11.93 13.07 4.02
N ASP A 60 -11.69 12.40 5.16
CA ASP A 60 -10.35 12.28 5.73
C ASP A 60 -9.41 11.53 4.78
N PHE A 61 -9.89 10.46 4.17
CA PHE A 61 -9.10 9.69 3.20
C PHE A 61 -8.69 10.55 2.02
N TYR A 62 -9.64 11.29 1.43
CA TYR A 62 -9.36 12.19 0.31
C TYR A 62 -8.37 13.28 0.72
N ASN A 63 -8.63 13.97 1.83
CA ASN A 63 -7.76 15.05 2.29
C ASN A 63 -6.35 14.54 2.55
N ILE A 64 -6.17 13.40 3.21
CA ILE A 64 -4.86 12.89 3.59
C ILE A 64 -4.11 12.26 2.40
N TYR A 65 -4.76 11.35 1.66
CA TYR A 65 -4.09 10.49 0.68
C TYR A 65 -4.29 10.93 -0.78
N VAL A 66 -5.19 11.87 -1.07
CA VAL A 66 -5.39 12.36 -2.43
C VAL A 66 -4.92 13.81 -2.54
N ALA A 67 -5.42 14.70 -1.68
CA ALA A 67 -5.08 16.12 -1.70
C ALA A 67 -3.67 16.38 -1.14
N ASN A 68 -3.38 15.89 0.07
CA ASN A 68 -2.09 16.13 0.74
C ASN A 68 -1.01 15.10 0.40
N LYS A 69 -1.33 14.11 -0.43
CA LYS A 69 -0.40 13.09 -0.93
C LYS A 69 0.43 12.40 0.18
N LYS A 70 -0.20 12.02 1.30
CA LYS A 70 0.48 11.21 2.33
C LYS A 70 0.84 9.83 1.79
N GLU A 71 2.13 9.61 1.56
CA GLU A 71 2.62 8.46 0.80
C GLU A 71 2.60 7.14 1.57
N TRP A 72 2.76 7.17 2.90
CA TRP A 72 2.80 6.01 3.78
C TRP A 72 2.05 6.29 5.07
N PHE A 73 1.34 5.26 5.58
CA PHE A 73 0.61 5.25 6.85
C PHE A 73 -0.15 6.53 7.15
#